data_AF-A0AAU8END5-F1
#
_entry.id   AF-A0AAU8END5-F1
#
_cell.length_a   1.000
_cell.length_b   1.000
_cell.length_c   1.000
_cell.angle_alpha   90.00
_cell.angle_beta   90.00
_cell.angle_gamma   90.00
#
_symmetry.space_group_name_H-M   'P 1'
#
loop_
_entity.id
_entity.type
_entity.pdbx_description
1 polymer ?
#
loop_
_entity_poly.entity_id
_entity_poly.type
_entity_poly.pdbx_seq_one_letter_code
_entity_poly.pdbx_strand_id
1 'polypeptide(L)'
;MASNWDRLDVTQRDSVQESVELYERVRPALKLVTREVLQILRTMLKDTEVTPLFVTGRTKSVDSFREKIARTEEPLEPGGPRLLKFPDPFRTLNDMVGVRVITKLPAENALVANLIKRQRHLFDCRGDREKDIGSIESGTYGYSSRHLILRTIQNDVVKNYQQVFNPEVQPNGSYFFECQIRTVFAHAWSEIEHDIRFKAEDPRAWTPHFDRQFTATAAMLETVETAFADLHERYEEVRSYWDLDGEGAAQLTPNRIRDVWRTLLPHVDRKVDDDWGWAAELLAAHGLKQTVQLAGLLSANRITEVRRALDHRYSPGPDRLLDDLLLWQYGTKHIDLTAEAPDAVPHPRRDSLLRRLKQIERYRQTKK
;
A
#
# COMPACT_ATOMS: atom_id res chain seq x y z
N MET A 1 12.12 -30.62 -18.75
CA MET A 1 12.72 -29.85 -19.86
C MET A 1 14.21 -30.10 -19.86
N ALA A 2 14.86 -30.14 -21.03
CA ALA A 2 16.32 -30.02 -21.08
C ALA A 2 16.70 -28.69 -20.40
N SER A 3 17.53 -28.74 -19.37
CA SER A 3 18.03 -27.55 -18.67
C SER A 3 18.70 -26.63 -19.69
N ASN A 4 18.77 -25.31 -19.42
CA ASN A 4 19.58 -24.43 -20.27
C ASN A 4 21.02 -24.97 -20.41
N TRP A 5 21.51 -25.68 -19.39
CA TRP A 5 22.78 -26.42 -19.40
C TRP A 5 22.91 -27.44 -20.53
N ASP A 6 21.87 -28.22 -20.79
CA ASP A 6 21.91 -29.32 -21.78
C ASP A 6 22.07 -28.79 -23.21
N ARG A 7 21.71 -27.52 -23.43
CA ARG A 7 21.76 -26.83 -24.72
C ARG A 7 23.09 -26.13 -25.00
N LEU A 8 23.98 -26.07 -24.01
CA LEU A 8 25.30 -25.46 -24.14
C LEU A 8 26.25 -26.34 -24.93
N ASP A 9 27.14 -25.70 -25.68
CA ASP A 9 28.32 -26.37 -26.25
C ASP A 9 29.37 -26.69 -25.16
N VAL A 10 30.45 -27.38 -25.54
CA VAL A 10 31.47 -27.82 -24.59
C VAL A 10 32.17 -26.64 -23.91
N THR A 11 32.55 -25.60 -24.66
CA THR A 11 33.31 -24.46 -24.10
C THR A 11 32.43 -23.62 -23.18
N GLN A 12 31.15 -23.48 -23.50
CA GLN A 12 30.15 -22.84 -22.65
C GLN A 12 29.92 -23.62 -21.35
N ARG A 13 29.86 -24.96 -21.41
CA ARG A 13 29.73 -25.80 -20.22
C ARG A 13 30.92 -25.65 -19.29
N ASP A 14 32.14 -25.65 -19.83
CA ASP A 14 33.35 -25.47 -19.04
C ASP A 14 33.35 -24.11 -18.32
N SER A 15 33.06 -23.02 -19.05
CA SER A 15 32.97 -21.67 -18.48
C SER A 15 31.88 -21.54 -17.40
N VAL A 16 30.70 -22.15 -17.62
CA VAL A 16 29.63 -22.18 -16.62
C VAL A 16 30.03 -23.01 -15.41
N GLN A 17 30.69 -24.15 -15.59
CA GLN A 17 31.13 -25.02 -14.50
C GLN A 17 32.17 -24.33 -13.61
N GLU A 18 33.18 -23.67 -14.20
CA GLU A 18 34.16 -22.86 -13.47
C GLU A 18 33.47 -21.77 -12.62
N SER A 19 32.49 -21.08 -13.21
CA SER A 19 31.71 -20.07 -12.50
C SER A 19 30.87 -20.65 -11.35
N VAL A 20 30.33 -21.86 -11.53
CA VAL A 20 29.56 -22.58 -10.50
C VAL A 20 30.45 -23.00 -9.33
N GLU A 21 31.62 -23.57 -9.60
CA GLU A 21 32.59 -23.98 -8.58
C GLU A 21 33.09 -22.77 -7.76
N LEU A 22 33.39 -21.66 -8.45
CA LEU A 22 33.71 -20.41 -7.79
C LEU A 22 32.54 -19.93 -6.91
N TYR A 23 31.31 -19.96 -7.43
CA TYR A 23 30.13 -19.55 -6.66
C TYR A 23 29.91 -20.43 -5.43
N GLU A 24 30.00 -21.76 -5.57
CA GLU A 24 29.90 -22.71 -4.46
C GLU A 24 30.89 -22.39 -3.34
N ARG A 25 32.15 -22.13 -3.70
CA ARG A 25 33.22 -21.77 -2.76
C ARG A 25 32.91 -20.49 -1.98
N VAL A 26 32.45 -19.44 -2.66
CA VAL A 26 32.26 -18.10 -2.05
C VAL A 26 30.89 -17.90 -1.43
N ARG A 27 29.90 -18.75 -1.76
CA ARG A 27 28.51 -18.63 -1.32
C ARG A 27 28.33 -18.60 0.20
N PRO A 28 29.08 -19.36 1.04
CA PRO A 28 28.98 -19.23 2.49
C PRO A 28 29.26 -17.81 2.99
N ALA A 29 30.30 -17.14 2.45
CA ALA A 29 30.59 -15.74 2.77
C ALA A 29 29.50 -14.80 2.22
N LEU A 30 28.97 -15.09 1.03
CA LEU A 30 27.88 -14.30 0.44
C LEU A 30 26.56 -14.38 1.24
N LYS A 31 26.31 -15.49 1.94
CA LYS A 31 25.18 -15.60 2.89
C LYS A 31 25.32 -14.61 4.05
N LEU A 32 26.55 -14.32 4.49
CA LEU A 32 26.79 -13.31 5.52
C LEU A 32 26.48 -11.90 4.99
N VAL A 33 26.90 -11.60 3.76
CA VAL A 33 26.51 -10.34 3.08
C VAL A 33 24.99 -10.20 3.02
N THR A 34 24.27 -11.28 2.66
CA THR A 34 22.79 -11.27 2.62
C THR A 34 22.17 -10.95 3.98
N ARG A 35 22.69 -11.56 5.07
CA ARG A 35 22.21 -11.30 6.43
C ARG A 35 22.49 -9.85 6.85
N GLU A 36 23.64 -9.33 6.49
CA GLU A 36 24.05 -7.96 6.77
C GLU A 36 23.11 -6.94 6.11
N VAL A 37 22.92 -7.02 4.78
CA VAL A 37 22.01 -6.07 4.09
C VAL A 37 20.57 -6.20 4.57
N LEU A 38 20.13 -7.42 4.91
CA LEU A 38 18.82 -7.66 5.49
C LEU A 38 18.67 -6.96 6.86
N GLN A 39 19.68 -7.05 7.71
CA GLN A 39 19.68 -6.43 9.03
C GLN A 39 19.69 -4.89 8.93
N ILE A 40 20.51 -4.34 8.01
CA ILE A 40 20.54 -2.90 7.74
C ILE A 40 19.15 -2.42 7.31
N LEU A 41 18.53 -3.08 6.32
CA LEU A 41 17.21 -2.70 5.82
C LEU A 41 16.12 -2.83 6.88
N ARG A 42 16.13 -3.89 7.69
CA ARG A 42 15.18 -4.05 8.82
C ARG A 42 15.33 -2.94 9.85
N THR A 43 16.57 -2.59 10.21
CA THR A 43 16.85 -1.55 11.20
C THR A 43 16.39 -0.18 10.70
N MET A 44 16.72 0.13 9.44
CA MET A 44 16.35 1.38 8.79
C MET A 44 14.82 1.59 8.67
N LEU A 45 14.05 0.51 8.51
CA LEU A 45 12.60 0.57 8.29
C LEU A 45 11.77 0.41 9.57
N LYS A 46 12.39 0.18 10.73
CA LYS A 46 11.68 -0.12 11.99
C LYS A 46 10.94 1.09 12.56
N ASP A 47 11.55 2.26 12.50
CA ASP A 47 11.06 3.49 13.14
C ASP A 47 10.67 4.56 12.10
N THR A 48 10.16 4.11 10.95
CA THR A 48 9.71 4.98 9.85
C THR A 48 8.20 5.04 9.74
N GLU A 49 7.70 6.05 9.03
CA GLU A 49 6.29 6.27 8.69
C GLU A 49 5.61 5.07 8.00
N VAL A 50 6.39 4.17 7.39
CA VAL A 50 5.93 2.90 6.85
C VAL A 50 6.62 1.75 7.56
N THR A 51 5.83 0.83 8.11
CA THR A 51 6.34 -0.43 8.66
C THR A 51 5.96 -1.59 7.71
N PRO A 52 6.92 -2.15 6.95
CA PRO A 52 6.66 -3.30 6.10
C PRO A 52 6.12 -4.48 6.91
N LEU A 53 5.28 -5.31 6.29
CA LEU A 53 4.79 -6.56 6.91
C LEU A 53 5.94 -7.51 7.22
N PHE A 54 6.85 -7.67 6.25
CA PHE A 54 8.07 -8.43 6.46
C PHE A 54 9.15 -8.04 5.45
N VAL A 55 10.40 -8.13 5.91
CA VAL A 55 11.60 -8.00 5.07
C VAL A 55 12.33 -9.33 5.11
N THR A 56 12.57 -9.92 3.95
CA THR A 56 13.23 -11.24 3.81
C THR A 56 14.43 -11.14 2.89
N GLY A 57 15.47 -11.92 3.16
CA GLY A 57 16.67 -11.97 2.35
C GLY A 57 16.97 -13.40 1.90
N ARG A 58 17.44 -13.57 0.67
CA ARG A 58 17.87 -14.85 0.13
C ARG A 58 19.18 -14.71 -0.64
N THR A 59 20.05 -15.69 -0.46
CA THR A 59 21.23 -15.90 -1.31
C THR A 59 20.88 -16.97 -2.33
N LYS A 60 21.01 -16.66 -3.63
CA LYS A 60 20.62 -17.58 -4.72
C LYS A 60 21.24 -18.97 -4.51
N SER A 61 20.48 -20.04 -4.76
CA SER A 61 21.02 -21.41 -4.69
C SER A 61 22.02 -21.65 -5.81
N VAL A 62 22.84 -22.69 -5.67
CA VAL A 62 23.82 -23.08 -6.70
C VAL A 62 23.09 -23.52 -7.97
N ASP A 63 22.05 -24.34 -7.85
CA ASP A 63 21.27 -24.82 -9.00
C ASP A 63 20.61 -23.67 -9.75
N SER A 64 19.97 -22.73 -9.03
CA SER A 64 19.37 -21.57 -9.68
C SER A 64 20.41 -20.61 -10.25
N PHE A 65 21.63 -20.57 -9.70
CA PHE A 65 22.74 -19.81 -10.27
C PHE A 65 23.19 -20.45 -11.59
N ARG A 66 23.48 -21.76 -11.60
CA ARG A 66 23.82 -22.54 -12.81
C ARG A 66 22.78 -22.36 -13.90
N GLU A 67 21.51 -22.57 -13.58
CA GLU A 67 20.40 -22.45 -14.54
C GLU A 67 20.27 -21.03 -15.11
N LYS A 68 20.65 -20.01 -14.32
CA LYS A 68 20.59 -18.61 -14.75
C LYS A 68 21.75 -18.25 -15.68
N ILE A 69 22.97 -18.68 -15.36
CA ILE A 69 24.16 -18.34 -16.14
C ILE A 69 24.30 -19.19 -17.40
N ALA A 70 23.66 -20.37 -17.43
CA ALA A 70 23.54 -21.22 -18.62
C ALA A 70 22.59 -20.66 -19.69
N ARG A 71 21.91 -19.53 -19.44
CA ARG A 71 21.03 -18.92 -20.45
C ARG A 71 21.86 -18.33 -21.59
N THR A 72 21.42 -18.59 -22.81
CA THR A 72 22.02 -18.02 -24.02
C THR A 72 21.13 -16.94 -24.62
N GLU A 73 21.71 -16.01 -25.36
CA GLU A 73 20.98 -15.04 -26.20
C GLU A 73 20.96 -15.49 -27.66
N GLU A 74 20.02 -14.96 -28.42
CA GLU A 74 19.98 -15.21 -29.86
C GLU A 74 21.24 -14.64 -30.53
N PRO A 75 21.75 -15.33 -31.56
CA PRO A 75 22.88 -14.83 -32.32
C PRO A 75 22.54 -13.48 -32.97
N LEU A 76 23.53 -12.58 -33.03
CA LEU A 76 23.38 -11.26 -33.68
C LEU A 76 23.11 -11.38 -35.19
N GLU A 77 23.56 -12.47 -35.81
CA GLU A 77 23.34 -12.77 -37.23
C GLU A 77 22.66 -14.13 -37.39
N PRO A 78 21.72 -14.29 -38.36
CA PRO A 78 21.08 -15.58 -38.63
C PRO A 78 22.10 -16.68 -38.92
N GLY A 79 22.10 -17.73 -38.08
CA GLY A 79 23.05 -18.85 -38.19
C GLY A 79 24.35 -18.68 -37.39
N GLY A 80 24.55 -17.57 -36.68
CA GLY A 80 25.69 -17.38 -35.79
C GLY A 80 25.64 -18.24 -34.51
N PRO A 81 26.74 -18.32 -33.74
CA PRO A 81 26.76 -19.05 -32.49
C PRO A 81 25.92 -18.34 -31.42
N ARG A 82 25.17 -19.12 -30.63
CA ARG A 82 24.51 -18.60 -29.43
C ARG A 82 25.56 -18.24 -28.40
N LEU A 83 25.42 -17.08 -27.76
CA LEU A 83 26.36 -16.62 -26.73
C LEU A 83 25.71 -16.71 -25.35
N LEU A 84 26.52 -16.94 -24.32
CA LEU A 84 26.05 -16.85 -22.94
C LEU A 84 25.54 -15.43 -22.67
N LYS A 85 24.35 -15.35 -22.07
CA LYS A 85 23.75 -14.08 -21.64
C LYS A 85 24.56 -13.40 -20.53
N PHE A 86 25.25 -14.20 -19.73
CA PHE A 86 26.02 -13.75 -18.58
C PHE A 86 27.44 -14.31 -18.67
N PRO A 87 28.29 -13.79 -19.58
CA PRO A 87 29.65 -14.28 -19.76
C PRO A 87 30.55 -13.96 -18.56
N ASP A 88 30.25 -12.89 -17.81
CA ASP A 88 30.85 -12.59 -16.51
C ASP A 88 29.73 -12.47 -15.46
N PRO A 89 29.28 -13.58 -14.85
CA PRO A 89 28.12 -13.57 -13.98
C PRO A 89 28.35 -12.79 -12.69
N PHE A 90 29.59 -12.71 -12.19
CA PHE A 90 29.91 -12.01 -10.95
C PHE A 90 29.89 -10.49 -11.09
N ARG A 91 30.10 -9.97 -12.31
CA ARG A 91 29.92 -8.54 -12.61
C ARG A 91 28.51 -8.17 -13.06
N THR A 92 27.79 -9.09 -13.68
CA THR A 92 26.50 -8.80 -14.35
C THR A 92 25.27 -9.16 -13.51
N LEU A 93 25.34 -10.18 -12.65
CA LEU A 93 24.20 -10.61 -11.84
C LEU A 93 24.08 -9.81 -10.55
N ASN A 94 23.01 -9.02 -10.43
CA ASN A 94 22.69 -8.26 -9.22
C ASN A 94 21.82 -9.02 -8.21
N ASP A 95 21.20 -10.13 -8.61
CA ASP A 95 20.23 -10.85 -7.77
C ASP A 95 20.84 -12.08 -7.08
N MET A 96 22.18 -12.18 -7.00
CA MET A 96 22.85 -13.22 -6.19
C MET A 96 22.52 -13.03 -4.71
N VAL A 97 22.47 -11.77 -4.26
CA VAL A 97 21.86 -11.34 -3.00
C VAL A 97 20.55 -10.64 -3.35
N GLY A 98 19.44 -11.23 -2.92
CA GLY A 98 18.10 -10.69 -3.13
C GLY A 98 17.43 -10.38 -1.80
N VAL A 99 16.91 -9.16 -1.65
CA VAL A 99 16.06 -8.76 -0.52
C VAL A 99 14.66 -8.47 -1.03
N ARG A 100 13.64 -8.86 -0.28
CA ARG A 100 12.24 -8.52 -0.53
C ARG A 100 11.68 -7.73 0.63
N VAL A 101 11.11 -6.58 0.36
CA VAL A 101 10.36 -5.77 1.30
C VAL A 101 8.88 -5.87 0.92
N ILE A 102 8.08 -6.47 1.81
CA ILE A 102 6.65 -6.68 1.58
C ILE A 102 5.85 -5.65 2.35
N THR A 103 5.10 -4.83 1.63
CA THR A 103 4.24 -3.75 2.16
C THR A 103 2.77 -4.19 2.21
N LYS A 104 1.94 -3.39 2.89
CA LYS A 104 0.50 -3.62 2.98
C LYS A 104 -0.22 -3.03 1.77
N LEU A 105 0.12 -1.79 1.41
CA LEU A 105 -0.58 -1.00 0.41
C LEU A 105 0.35 -0.55 -0.73
N PRO A 106 -0.16 -0.33 -1.95
CA PRO A 106 0.67 0.09 -3.08
C PRO A 106 1.46 1.39 -2.84
N ALA A 107 0.84 2.40 -2.19
CA ALA A 107 1.48 3.69 -1.90
C ALA A 107 2.75 3.55 -1.02
N GLU A 108 2.76 2.54 -0.13
CA GLU A 108 3.89 2.24 0.74
C GLU A 108 5.14 1.80 -0.04
N ASN A 109 4.99 1.19 -1.23
CA ASN A 109 6.13 0.75 -2.04
C ASN A 109 7.04 1.92 -2.44
N ALA A 110 6.43 3.04 -2.86
CA ALA A 110 7.16 4.24 -3.24
C ALA A 110 7.84 4.89 -2.03
N LEU A 111 7.16 4.92 -0.88
CA LEU A 111 7.71 5.43 0.38
C LEU A 111 8.93 4.63 0.83
N VAL A 112 8.83 3.30 0.89
CA VAL A 112 9.94 2.40 1.22
C VAL A 112 11.11 2.60 0.25
N ALA A 113 10.84 2.64 -1.07
CA ALA A 113 11.89 2.84 -2.06
C ALA A 113 12.63 4.17 -1.83
N ASN A 114 11.89 5.24 -1.52
CA ASN A 114 12.46 6.54 -1.24
C ASN A 114 13.23 6.58 0.09
N LEU A 115 12.75 5.90 1.14
CA LEU A 115 13.47 5.76 2.41
C LEU A 115 14.83 5.08 2.20
N ILE A 116 14.86 3.96 1.46
CA ILE A 116 16.11 3.25 1.13
C ILE A 116 17.05 4.15 0.31
N LYS A 117 16.52 4.83 -0.73
CA LYS A 117 17.31 5.72 -1.58
C LYS A 117 17.89 6.92 -0.82
N ARG A 118 17.24 7.41 0.24
CA ARG A 118 17.75 8.53 1.04
C ARG A 118 19.01 8.16 1.85
N GLN A 119 19.28 6.87 2.06
CA GLN A 119 20.38 6.38 2.89
C GLN A 119 21.69 6.29 2.11
N ARG A 120 22.11 7.43 1.54
CA ARG A 120 23.24 7.57 0.61
C ARG A 120 24.61 7.21 1.21
N HIS A 121 24.72 7.14 2.53
CA HIS A 121 25.93 6.72 3.22
C HIS A 121 26.05 5.19 3.33
N LEU A 122 24.94 4.45 3.19
CA LEU A 122 24.89 2.99 3.24
C LEU A 122 24.79 2.38 1.85
N PHE A 123 23.93 2.98 1.01
CA PHE A 123 23.59 2.44 -0.30
C PHE A 123 23.64 3.51 -1.39
N ASP A 124 24.22 3.11 -2.52
CA ASP A 124 24.16 3.82 -3.78
C ASP A 124 23.16 3.11 -4.72
N CYS A 125 22.11 3.82 -5.13
CA CYS A 125 21.04 3.26 -5.96
C CYS A 125 21.40 3.44 -7.44
N ARG A 126 21.66 2.33 -8.12
CA ARG A 126 22.13 2.29 -9.51
C ARG A 126 21.06 1.89 -10.52
N GLY A 127 19.92 1.40 -10.02
CA GLY A 127 18.73 1.16 -10.82
C GLY A 127 17.48 1.22 -9.96
N ASP A 128 16.42 1.77 -10.52
CA ASP A 128 15.07 1.82 -9.95
C ASP A 128 14.12 1.56 -11.11
N ARG A 129 13.54 0.36 -11.16
CA ARG A 129 12.69 -0.08 -12.27
C ARG A 129 11.42 -0.67 -11.70
N GLU A 130 10.29 -0.18 -12.19
CA GLU A 130 9.04 -0.91 -12.08
C GLU A 130 9.11 -2.07 -13.08
N LYS A 131 8.96 -3.30 -12.57
CA LYS A 131 9.06 -4.49 -13.40
C LYS A 131 7.75 -5.25 -13.30
N ASP A 132 7.13 -5.49 -14.45
CA ASP A 132 5.98 -6.37 -14.56
C ASP A 132 6.39 -7.80 -14.16
N ILE A 133 5.63 -8.35 -13.23
CA ILE A 133 5.70 -9.71 -12.73
C ILE A 133 4.73 -10.52 -13.57
N GLY A 134 5.29 -11.27 -14.51
CA GLY A 134 4.54 -11.98 -15.53
C GLY A 134 5.44 -12.18 -16.76
N SER A 135 4.99 -13.02 -17.69
CA SER A 135 5.75 -13.30 -18.90
C SER A 135 5.59 -12.16 -19.92
N ILE A 136 6.69 -11.46 -20.19
CA ILE A 136 6.81 -10.56 -21.35
C ILE A 136 6.61 -11.34 -22.66
N GLU A 137 7.00 -12.62 -22.69
CA GLU A 137 6.93 -13.49 -23.88
C GLU A 137 5.48 -13.85 -24.28
N SER A 138 4.49 -13.65 -23.39
CA SER A 138 3.06 -13.89 -23.68
C SER A 138 2.23 -12.61 -23.78
N GLY A 139 2.85 -11.42 -23.70
CA GLY A 139 2.16 -10.13 -23.79
C GLY A 139 1.09 -9.90 -22.71
N THR A 140 1.17 -10.63 -21.60
CA THR A 140 0.14 -10.66 -20.56
C THR A 140 0.61 -9.85 -19.36
N TYR A 141 -0.05 -8.73 -19.11
CA TYR A 141 0.19 -7.86 -17.97
C TYR A 141 -0.21 -8.60 -16.67
N GLY A 142 0.65 -8.52 -15.66
CA GLY A 142 0.42 -9.02 -14.30
C GLY A 142 0.77 -7.93 -13.29
N TYR A 143 1.08 -8.31 -12.05
CA TYR A 143 1.45 -7.37 -10.99
C TYR A 143 2.75 -6.61 -11.29
N SER A 144 2.93 -5.39 -10.78
CA SER A 144 4.24 -4.72 -10.79
C SER A 144 5.00 -4.95 -9.48
N SER A 145 6.32 -5.11 -9.59
CA SER A 145 7.25 -5.09 -8.45
C SER A 145 8.33 -4.06 -8.73
N ARG A 146 8.60 -3.22 -7.75
CA ARG A 146 9.63 -2.20 -7.86
C ARG A 146 10.98 -2.79 -7.48
N HIS A 147 11.90 -2.81 -8.44
CA HIS A 147 13.22 -3.40 -8.28
C HIS A 147 14.26 -2.30 -8.16
N LEU A 148 14.90 -2.24 -7.00
CA LEU A 148 16.07 -1.41 -6.78
C LEU A 148 17.34 -2.25 -6.96
N ILE A 149 18.27 -1.74 -7.77
CA ILE A 149 19.64 -2.24 -7.81
C ILE A 149 20.49 -1.33 -6.93
N LEU A 150 20.89 -1.87 -5.79
CA LEU A 150 21.60 -1.13 -4.74
C LEU A 150 23.04 -1.61 -4.67
N ARG A 151 23.95 -0.71 -4.35
CA ARG A 151 25.35 -1.01 -4.10
C ARG A 151 25.70 -0.60 -2.67
N THR A 152 26.24 -1.51 -1.87
CA THR A 152 26.77 -1.17 -0.54
C THR A 152 27.95 -0.20 -0.66
N ILE A 153 28.18 0.60 0.38
CA ILE A 153 29.32 1.52 0.44
C ILE A 153 30.20 1.12 1.64
N GLN A 154 31.47 0.79 1.36
CA GLN A 154 32.50 0.51 2.38
C GLN A 154 32.12 -0.51 3.46
N ASN A 155 31.19 -1.43 3.19
CA ASN A 155 30.69 -2.38 4.19
C ASN A 155 31.73 -3.47 4.53
N ASP A 156 31.96 -3.71 5.82
CA ASP A 156 33.01 -4.63 6.28
C ASP A 156 32.71 -6.11 6.02
N VAL A 157 31.43 -6.52 6.13
CA VAL A 157 31.03 -7.90 5.78
C VAL A 157 31.26 -8.16 4.28
N VAL A 158 31.02 -7.15 3.45
CA VAL A 158 31.34 -7.21 2.02
C VAL A 158 32.84 -7.26 1.78
N LYS A 159 33.66 -6.52 2.53
CA LYS A 159 35.13 -6.61 2.41
C LYS A 159 35.61 -8.03 2.69
N ASN A 160 35.07 -8.68 3.71
CA ASN A 160 35.39 -10.07 4.05
C ASN A 160 34.98 -11.03 2.91
N TYR A 161 33.80 -10.85 2.32
CA TYR A 161 33.40 -11.61 1.12
C TYR A 161 34.37 -11.39 -0.05
N GLN A 162 34.76 -10.14 -0.31
CA GLN A 162 35.67 -9.80 -1.41
C GLN A 162 37.05 -10.45 -1.24
N GLN A 163 37.57 -10.54 -0.01
CA GLN A 163 38.82 -11.25 0.28
C GLN A 163 38.73 -12.75 -0.01
N VAL A 164 37.57 -13.38 0.25
CA VAL A 164 37.34 -14.80 -0.10
C VAL A 164 37.14 -14.98 -1.61
N PHE A 165 36.51 -14.01 -2.26
CA PHE A 165 36.21 -14.06 -3.69
C PHE A 165 37.46 -13.87 -4.56
N ASN A 166 38.25 -12.83 -4.26
CA ASN A 166 39.49 -12.52 -4.96
C ASN A 166 40.51 -11.88 -3.99
N PRO A 167 41.38 -12.70 -3.35
CA PRO A 167 42.34 -12.24 -2.35
C PRO A 167 43.36 -11.21 -2.86
N GLU A 168 43.62 -11.18 -4.16
CA GLU A 168 44.63 -10.30 -4.77
C GLU A 168 44.15 -8.85 -4.92
N VAL A 169 42.83 -8.63 -4.89
CA VAL A 169 42.22 -7.31 -5.07
C VAL A 169 41.90 -6.70 -3.71
N GLN A 170 42.34 -5.46 -3.48
CA GLN A 170 42.02 -4.74 -2.26
C GLN A 170 40.49 -4.58 -2.11
N PRO A 171 39.90 -5.06 -1.00
CA PRO A 171 38.46 -4.99 -0.82
C PRO A 171 38.01 -3.55 -0.55
N ASN A 172 36.96 -3.11 -1.26
CA ASN A 172 36.37 -1.77 -1.14
C ASN A 172 35.02 -1.77 -0.41
N GLY A 173 34.47 -2.94 -0.06
CA GLY A 173 33.20 -3.08 0.65
C GLY A 173 31.95 -2.76 -0.19
N SER A 174 32.10 -2.64 -1.51
CA SER A 174 31.01 -2.38 -2.45
C SER A 174 30.52 -3.66 -3.12
N TYR A 175 29.23 -3.94 -3.02
CA TYR A 175 28.59 -5.11 -3.63
C TYR A 175 27.19 -4.74 -4.12
N PHE A 176 26.84 -5.21 -5.32
CA PHE A 176 25.54 -5.00 -5.91
C PHE A 176 24.54 -6.06 -5.46
N PHE A 177 23.35 -5.63 -5.04
CA PHE A 177 22.26 -6.51 -4.67
C PHE A 177 20.92 -5.98 -5.20
N GLU A 178 19.96 -6.87 -5.36
CA GLU A 178 18.60 -6.53 -5.78
C GLU A 178 17.68 -6.45 -4.56
N CYS A 179 16.97 -5.32 -4.41
CA CYS A 179 15.90 -5.16 -3.44
C CYS A 179 14.56 -5.02 -4.19
N GLN A 180 13.68 -5.99 -3.99
CA GLN A 180 12.34 -6.04 -4.58
C GLN A 180 11.33 -5.52 -3.56
N ILE A 181 10.56 -4.51 -3.93
CA ILE A 181 9.54 -3.90 -3.07
C ILE A 181 8.19 -4.15 -3.73
N ARG A 182 7.29 -4.82 -3.00
CA ARG A 182 5.98 -5.20 -3.52
C ARG A 182 4.98 -5.32 -2.37
N THR A 183 3.69 -5.27 -2.71
CA THR A 183 2.63 -5.52 -1.74
C THR A 183 2.52 -7.00 -1.39
N VAL A 184 1.80 -7.30 -0.30
CA VAL A 184 1.51 -8.69 0.09
C VAL A 184 0.73 -9.46 -0.98
N PHE A 185 -0.19 -8.81 -1.70
CA PHE A 185 -0.96 -9.45 -2.77
C PHE A 185 -0.09 -9.74 -3.99
N ALA A 186 0.73 -8.78 -4.43
CA ALA A 186 1.71 -8.98 -5.50
C ALA A 186 2.72 -10.08 -5.14
N HIS A 187 3.12 -10.17 -3.87
CA HIS A 187 4.00 -11.23 -3.40
C HIS A 187 3.33 -12.60 -3.46
N ALA A 188 2.13 -12.73 -2.88
CA ALA A 188 1.40 -13.99 -2.85
C ALA A 188 1.10 -14.49 -4.27
N TRP A 189 0.60 -13.62 -5.15
CA TRP A 189 0.34 -13.95 -6.54
C TRP A 189 1.61 -14.42 -7.25
N SER A 190 2.73 -13.69 -7.10
CA SER A 190 4.00 -14.04 -7.73
C SER A 190 4.59 -15.38 -7.25
N GLU A 191 4.42 -15.75 -5.98
CA GLU A 191 4.92 -17.03 -5.49
C GLU A 191 4.03 -18.19 -5.96
N ILE A 192 2.69 -18.01 -6.01
CA ILE A 192 1.76 -19.02 -6.56
C ILE A 192 2.01 -19.23 -8.06
N GLU A 193 2.13 -18.14 -8.82
CA GLU A 193 2.39 -18.19 -10.26
C GLU A 193 3.71 -18.90 -10.56
N HIS A 194 4.77 -18.52 -9.85
CA HIS A 194 6.08 -19.13 -10.00
C HIS A 194 6.05 -20.62 -9.66
N ASP A 195 5.40 -21.00 -8.56
CA ASP A 195 5.30 -22.40 -8.16
C ASP A 195 4.53 -23.23 -9.21
N ILE A 196 3.40 -22.74 -9.71
CA ILE A 196 2.63 -23.48 -10.73
C ILE A 196 3.39 -23.54 -12.05
N ARG A 197 4.05 -22.45 -12.47
CA ARG A 197 4.79 -22.41 -13.74
C ARG A 197 6.03 -23.29 -13.74
N PHE A 198 6.79 -23.29 -12.64
CA PHE A 198 8.11 -23.93 -12.60
C PHE A 198 8.16 -25.25 -11.82
N LYS A 199 7.19 -25.54 -10.93
CA LYS A 199 7.07 -26.85 -10.26
C LYS A 199 6.07 -27.78 -10.94
N ALA A 200 5.43 -27.38 -12.04
CA ALA A 200 4.72 -28.34 -12.88
C ALA A 200 5.73 -29.37 -13.42
N GLU A 201 5.68 -30.59 -12.88
CA GLU A 201 6.55 -31.71 -13.26
C GLU A 201 6.39 -32.08 -14.75
N ASP A 202 5.25 -31.70 -15.37
CA ASP A 202 4.96 -31.91 -16.78
C ASP A 202 4.72 -30.57 -17.52
N PRO A 203 5.65 -30.13 -18.39
CA PRO A 203 5.49 -28.94 -19.22
C PRO A 203 4.24 -28.97 -20.12
N ARG A 204 3.69 -30.15 -20.41
CA ARG A 204 2.43 -30.30 -21.17
C ARG A 204 1.20 -29.87 -20.36
N ALA A 205 1.32 -29.79 -19.03
CA ALA A 205 0.26 -29.29 -18.18
C ALA A 205 0.09 -27.77 -18.30
N TRP A 206 1.08 -27.05 -18.85
CA TRP A 206 0.95 -25.63 -19.13
C TRP A 206 0.16 -25.39 -20.42
N THR A 207 -0.83 -24.51 -20.36
CA THR A 207 -1.61 -24.08 -21.52
C THR A 207 -1.83 -22.57 -21.49
N PRO A 208 -2.08 -21.90 -22.63
CA PRO A 208 -2.41 -20.48 -22.66
C PRO A 208 -3.68 -20.10 -21.88
N HIS A 209 -4.46 -21.09 -21.40
CA HIS A 209 -5.56 -20.84 -20.47
C HIS A 209 -5.04 -20.38 -19.10
N PHE A 210 -3.95 -20.97 -18.60
CA PHE A 210 -3.38 -20.59 -17.31
C PHE A 210 -2.82 -19.16 -17.33
N ASP A 211 -2.13 -18.76 -18.41
CA ASP A 211 -1.67 -17.37 -18.57
C ASP A 211 -2.85 -16.38 -18.47
N ARG A 212 -3.98 -16.69 -19.14
CA ARG A 212 -5.20 -15.87 -19.06
C ARG A 212 -5.81 -15.83 -17.65
N GLN A 213 -5.84 -16.97 -16.95
CA GLN A 213 -6.35 -17.03 -15.57
C GLN A 213 -5.46 -16.27 -14.58
N PHE A 214 -4.13 -16.35 -14.74
CA PHE A 214 -3.19 -15.59 -13.93
C PHE A 214 -3.38 -14.09 -14.10
N THR A 215 -3.51 -13.61 -15.34
CA THR A 215 -3.82 -12.21 -15.63
C THR A 215 -5.17 -11.78 -15.08
N ALA A 216 -6.23 -12.60 -15.22
CA ALA A 216 -7.53 -12.30 -14.63
C ALA A 216 -7.45 -12.18 -13.09
N THR A 217 -6.70 -13.08 -12.45
CA THR A 217 -6.49 -13.06 -11.00
C THR A 217 -5.68 -11.83 -10.56
N ALA A 218 -4.67 -11.43 -11.33
CA ALA A 218 -3.92 -10.20 -11.06
C ALA A 218 -4.84 -8.97 -11.06
N ALA A 219 -5.69 -8.83 -12.09
CA ALA A 219 -6.65 -7.72 -12.18
C ALA A 219 -7.67 -7.69 -11.01
N MET A 220 -8.13 -8.87 -10.56
CA MET A 220 -9.00 -8.95 -9.38
C MET A 220 -8.30 -8.49 -8.11
N LEU A 221 -7.04 -8.90 -7.91
CA LEU A 221 -6.27 -8.51 -6.74
C LEU A 221 -5.93 -7.01 -6.75
N GLU A 222 -5.62 -6.42 -7.91
CA GLU A 222 -5.44 -4.98 -8.06
C GLU A 222 -6.70 -4.19 -7.67
N THR A 223 -7.87 -4.73 -8.02
CA THR A 223 -9.17 -4.14 -7.61
C THR A 223 -9.34 -4.18 -6.09
N VAL A 224 -8.99 -5.32 -5.47
CA VAL A 224 -9.02 -5.47 -4.00
C VAL A 224 -8.04 -4.51 -3.32
N GLU A 225 -6.84 -4.35 -3.85
CA GLU A 225 -5.85 -3.41 -3.32
C GLU A 225 -6.29 -1.96 -3.43
N THR A 226 -6.92 -1.60 -4.55
CA THR A 226 -7.50 -0.26 -4.73
C THR A 226 -8.57 0.00 -3.67
N ALA A 227 -9.47 -0.98 -3.43
CA ALA A 227 -10.48 -0.85 -2.39
C ALA A 227 -9.89 -0.69 -0.97
N PHE A 228 -8.80 -1.39 -0.66
CA PHE A 228 -8.09 -1.20 0.62
C PHE A 228 -7.37 0.15 0.70
N ALA A 229 -6.77 0.62 -0.39
CA ALA A 229 -6.14 1.93 -0.46
C ALA A 229 -7.16 3.05 -0.24
N ASP A 230 -8.30 3.01 -0.94
CA ASP A 230 -9.39 3.96 -0.78
C ASP A 230 -9.94 3.95 0.65
N LEU A 231 -10.09 2.76 1.25
CA LEU A 231 -10.53 2.63 2.64
C LEU A 231 -9.53 3.26 3.61
N HIS A 232 -8.23 3.05 3.38
CA HIS A 232 -7.19 3.63 4.21
C HIS A 232 -7.16 5.16 4.09
N GLU A 233 -7.26 5.69 2.87
CA GLU A 233 -7.33 7.15 2.63
C GLU A 233 -8.53 7.77 3.34
N ARG A 234 -9.71 7.18 3.21
CA ARG A 234 -10.91 7.63 3.94
C ARG A 234 -10.74 7.56 5.44
N TYR A 235 -10.09 6.52 5.96
CA TYR A 235 -9.81 6.42 7.39
C TYR A 235 -8.88 7.54 7.85
N GLU A 236 -7.81 7.83 7.11
CA GLU A 236 -6.88 8.93 7.42
C GLU A 236 -7.57 10.30 7.33
N GLU A 237 -8.44 10.51 6.34
CA GLU A 237 -9.26 11.71 6.24
C GLU A 237 -10.16 11.87 7.47
N VAL A 238 -10.91 10.85 7.84
CA VAL A 238 -11.78 10.89 9.04
C VAL A 238 -10.97 11.08 10.31
N ARG A 239 -9.79 10.45 10.42
CA ARG A 239 -8.87 10.63 11.55
C ARG A 239 -8.39 12.08 11.65
N SER A 240 -8.11 12.72 10.51
CA SER A 240 -7.63 14.12 10.46
C SER A 240 -8.64 15.11 11.05
N TYR A 241 -9.95 14.82 10.98
CA TYR A 241 -10.99 15.68 11.57
C TYR A 241 -10.89 15.80 13.10
N TRP A 242 -10.12 14.92 13.74
CA TRP A 242 -9.88 14.95 15.18
C TRP A 242 -8.52 15.56 15.55
N ASP A 243 -7.72 15.98 14.58
CA ASP A 243 -6.44 16.64 14.78
C ASP A 243 -6.63 18.16 14.98
N LEU A 244 -6.44 18.63 16.21
CA LEU A 244 -6.59 20.05 16.56
C LEU A 244 -5.49 20.96 16.00
N ASP A 245 -4.36 20.39 15.58
CA ASP A 245 -3.28 21.16 14.96
C ASP A 245 -3.41 21.19 13.42
N GLY A 246 -4.40 20.48 12.87
CA GLY A 246 -4.65 20.36 11.43
C GLY A 246 -6.13 20.51 11.08
N GLU A 247 -6.65 19.52 10.36
CA GLU A 247 -8.00 19.55 9.76
C GLU A 247 -9.13 19.71 10.79
N GLY A 248 -8.93 19.26 12.03
CA GLY A 248 -9.89 19.39 13.12
C GLY A 248 -10.14 20.84 13.56
N ALA A 249 -9.13 21.71 13.51
CA ALA A 249 -9.27 23.14 13.84
C ALA A 249 -9.78 23.99 12.67
N ALA A 250 -9.87 23.44 11.45
CA ALA A 250 -10.35 24.17 10.28
C ALA A 250 -11.77 24.71 10.50
N GLN A 251 -12.02 25.94 10.02
CA GLN A 251 -13.29 26.63 10.21
C GLN A 251 -14.44 25.97 9.42
N LEU A 252 -15.60 25.88 10.05
CA LEU A 252 -16.83 25.35 9.47
C LEU A 252 -17.47 26.37 8.51
N THR A 253 -17.06 26.32 7.25
CA THR A 253 -17.78 26.97 6.14
C THR A 253 -18.87 26.04 5.60
N PRO A 254 -19.87 26.56 4.86
CA PRO A 254 -20.89 25.70 4.21
C PRO A 254 -20.29 24.55 3.39
N ASN A 255 -19.25 24.84 2.60
CA ASN A 255 -18.54 23.81 1.83
C ASN A 255 -17.87 22.76 2.73
N ARG A 256 -17.20 23.20 3.79
CA ARG A 256 -16.55 22.28 4.74
C ARG A 256 -17.55 21.39 5.45
N ILE A 257 -18.70 21.93 5.85
CA ILE A 257 -19.78 21.15 6.49
C ILE A 257 -20.28 20.09 5.52
N ARG A 258 -20.53 20.45 4.26
CA ARG A 258 -20.91 19.51 3.21
C ARG A 258 -19.89 18.39 3.06
N ASP A 259 -18.61 18.74 2.96
CA ASP A 259 -17.56 17.76 2.68
C ASP A 259 -17.41 16.79 3.87
N VAL A 260 -17.33 17.29 5.11
CA VAL A 260 -17.32 16.46 6.34
C VAL A 260 -18.57 15.58 6.43
N TRP A 261 -19.74 16.12 6.07
CA TRP A 261 -20.98 15.35 6.07
C TRP A 261 -20.94 14.20 5.07
N ARG A 262 -20.49 14.44 3.84
CA ARG A 262 -20.41 13.42 2.79
C ARG A 262 -19.40 12.34 3.13
N THR A 263 -18.30 12.70 3.78
CA THR A 263 -17.29 11.75 4.24
C THR A 263 -17.81 10.88 5.38
N LEU A 264 -18.49 11.45 6.38
CA LEU A 264 -18.96 10.70 7.56
C LEU A 264 -20.29 9.97 7.35
N LEU A 265 -21.18 10.50 6.50
CA LEU A 265 -22.54 10.02 6.29
C LEU A 265 -22.88 9.88 4.79
N PRO A 266 -22.09 9.15 3.99
CA PRO A 266 -22.29 9.04 2.54
C PRO A 266 -23.65 8.45 2.14
N HIS A 267 -24.32 7.71 3.03
CA HIS A 267 -25.62 7.09 2.78
C HIS A 267 -26.84 8.00 3.09
N VAL A 268 -26.59 9.17 3.69
CA VAL A 268 -27.62 10.13 4.11
C VAL A 268 -27.76 11.28 3.10
N ASP A 269 -26.83 11.39 2.16
CA ASP A 269 -26.86 12.37 1.06
C ASP A 269 -27.85 11.92 -0.03
N ARG A 270 -29.06 12.49 -0.03
CA ARG A 270 -30.16 12.07 -0.95
C ARG A 270 -30.86 13.22 -1.66
N LYS A 271 -30.54 14.49 -1.35
CA LYS A 271 -31.18 15.66 -1.96
C LYS A 271 -30.14 16.53 -2.67
N VAL A 272 -30.56 17.10 -3.81
CA VAL A 272 -29.72 17.97 -4.64
C VAL A 272 -29.59 19.38 -4.05
N ASP A 273 -30.53 19.78 -3.17
CA ASP A 273 -30.70 21.16 -2.69
C ASP A 273 -30.59 21.28 -1.16
N ASP A 274 -29.53 20.72 -0.55
CA ASP A 274 -29.31 20.90 0.89
C ASP A 274 -28.74 22.29 1.19
N ASP A 275 -29.37 23.00 2.14
CA ASP A 275 -28.95 24.35 2.54
C ASP A 275 -27.81 24.30 3.57
N TRP A 276 -26.59 24.14 3.06
CA TRP A 276 -25.37 24.17 3.87
C TRP A 276 -25.08 25.55 4.48
N GLY A 277 -25.68 26.61 3.94
CA GLY A 277 -25.61 27.96 4.52
C GLY A 277 -26.36 28.01 5.84
N TRP A 278 -27.61 27.56 5.82
CA TRP A 278 -28.43 27.41 7.02
C TRP A 278 -27.82 26.43 8.03
N ALA A 279 -27.25 25.31 7.57
CA ALA A 279 -26.51 24.40 8.44
C ALA A 279 -25.35 25.11 9.18
N ALA A 280 -24.63 26.00 8.50
CA ALA A 280 -23.58 26.80 9.11
C ALA A 280 -24.13 27.78 10.14
N GLU A 281 -25.27 28.44 9.87
CA GLU A 281 -25.95 29.33 10.81
C GLU A 281 -26.36 28.59 12.09
N LEU A 282 -26.95 27.39 11.95
CA LEU A 282 -27.32 26.56 13.09
C LEU A 282 -26.11 26.19 13.96
N LEU A 283 -25.00 25.77 13.35
CA LEU A 283 -23.77 25.44 14.07
C LEU A 283 -23.18 26.67 14.77
N ALA A 284 -23.16 27.81 14.07
CA ALA A 284 -22.65 29.08 14.60
C ALA A 284 -23.47 29.58 15.79
N ALA A 285 -24.79 29.40 15.79
CA ALA A 285 -25.68 29.75 16.90
C ALA A 285 -25.28 29.05 18.22
N HIS A 286 -24.67 27.86 18.13
CA HIS A 286 -24.16 27.09 19.27
C HIS A 286 -22.65 27.28 19.52
N GLY A 287 -21.99 28.18 18.79
CA GLY A 287 -20.55 28.41 18.90
C GLY A 287 -19.69 27.27 18.32
N LEU A 288 -20.28 26.40 17.49
CA LEU A 288 -19.56 25.32 16.81
C LEU A 288 -18.92 25.89 15.54
N LYS A 289 -17.61 26.11 15.59
CA LYS A 289 -16.83 26.80 14.56
C LYS A 289 -15.78 25.91 13.89
N GLN A 290 -15.46 24.76 14.46
CA GLN A 290 -14.35 23.91 14.03
C GLN A 290 -14.81 22.51 13.57
N THR A 291 -14.11 21.94 12.59
CA THR A 291 -14.38 20.60 12.02
C THR A 291 -14.55 19.52 13.10
N VAL A 292 -13.68 19.50 14.11
CA VAL A 292 -13.74 18.53 15.21
C VAL A 292 -15.07 18.56 15.97
N GLN A 293 -15.68 19.75 16.08
CA GLN A 293 -16.96 19.92 16.77
C GLN A 293 -18.12 19.36 15.93
N LEU A 294 -18.08 19.52 14.61
CA LEU A 294 -19.03 18.88 13.70
C LEU A 294 -18.84 17.36 13.67
N ALA A 295 -17.61 16.86 13.55
CA ALA A 295 -17.32 15.43 13.61
C ALA A 295 -17.82 14.81 14.93
N GLY A 296 -17.59 15.50 16.05
CA GLY A 296 -18.14 15.17 17.36
C GLY A 296 -19.66 15.16 17.41
N LEU A 297 -20.33 16.07 16.68
CA LEU A 297 -21.80 16.12 16.57
C LEU A 297 -22.37 14.93 15.78
N LEU A 298 -21.66 14.49 14.74
CA LEU A 298 -22.10 13.44 13.79
C LEU A 298 -21.79 12.00 14.24
N SER A 299 -21.68 11.75 15.54
CA SER A 299 -21.42 10.38 16.05
C SER A 299 -22.52 9.38 15.66
N ALA A 300 -22.14 8.19 15.21
CA ALA A 300 -23.08 7.15 14.77
C ALA A 300 -24.11 6.78 15.85
N ASN A 301 -23.67 6.62 17.11
CA ASN A 301 -24.56 6.31 18.23
C ASN A 301 -25.62 7.40 18.42
N ARG A 302 -25.21 8.69 18.46
CA ARG A 302 -26.17 9.81 18.58
C ARG A 302 -27.18 9.79 17.43
N ILE A 303 -26.72 9.61 16.19
CA ILE A 303 -27.60 9.56 15.01
C ILE A 303 -28.61 8.41 15.13
N THR A 304 -28.19 7.22 15.53
CA THR A 304 -29.09 6.08 15.76
C THR A 304 -30.16 6.41 16.80
N GLU A 305 -29.76 7.02 17.91
CA GLU A 305 -30.67 7.37 19.00
C GLU A 305 -31.66 8.47 18.62
N VAL A 306 -31.20 9.52 17.93
CA VAL A 306 -32.08 10.58 17.39
C VAL A 306 -33.11 10.00 16.42
N ARG A 307 -32.67 9.14 15.49
CA ARG A 307 -33.58 8.54 14.49
C ARG A 307 -34.63 7.65 15.13
N ARG A 308 -34.28 6.92 16.18
CA ARG A 308 -35.23 6.12 16.98
C ARG A 308 -36.20 7.00 17.76
N ALA A 309 -35.71 8.06 18.38
CA ALA A 309 -36.52 8.95 19.21
C ALA A 309 -37.59 9.72 18.43
N LEU A 310 -37.27 10.11 17.19
CA LEU A 310 -38.15 10.87 16.31
C LEU A 310 -38.92 10.02 15.29
N ASP A 311 -38.87 8.69 15.42
CA ASP A 311 -39.53 7.73 14.53
C ASP A 311 -39.29 8.02 13.04
N HIS A 312 -38.04 8.26 12.68
CA HIS A 312 -37.67 8.57 11.30
C HIS A 312 -37.84 7.34 10.40
N ARG A 313 -39.01 7.23 9.74
CA ARG A 313 -39.31 6.17 8.75
C ARG A 313 -38.38 6.22 7.53
N TYR A 314 -37.90 7.41 7.17
CA TYR A 314 -36.92 7.64 6.11
C TYR A 314 -35.72 8.40 6.65
N SER A 315 -34.58 8.30 5.98
CA SER A 315 -33.42 9.12 6.34
C SER A 315 -33.74 10.59 6.05
N PRO A 316 -33.79 11.47 7.06
CA PRO A 316 -33.92 12.91 6.83
C PRO A 316 -32.75 13.42 5.99
N GLY A 317 -32.96 14.54 5.29
CA GLY A 317 -31.86 15.28 4.65
C GLY A 317 -30.86 15.82 5.69
N PRO A 318 -29.67 16.22 5.24
CA PRO A 318 -28.61 16.77 6.09
C PRO A 318 -29.04 17.92 7.01
N ASP A 319 -29.75 18.89 6.46
CA ASP A 319 -30.32 20.04 7.17
C ASP A 319 -31.18 19.58 8.36
N ARG A 320 -32.19 18.74 8.07
CA ARG A 320 -33.17 18.26 9.03
C ARG A 320 -32.51 17.39 10.11
N LEU A 321 -31.57 16.53 9.73
CA LEU A 321 -30.87 15.67 10.67
C LEU A 321 -29.95 16.49 11.58
N LEU A 322 -29.23 17.48 11.03
CA LEU A 322 -28.39 18.37 11.81
C LEU A 322 -29.21 19.14 12.86
N ASP A 323 -30.36 19.67 12.45
CA ASP A 323 -31.32 20.34 13.34
C ASP A 323 -31.77 19.44 14.49
N ASP A 324 -32.06 18.17 14.20
CA ASP A 324 -32.42 17.18 15.23
C ASP A 324 -31.27 16.80 16.15
N LEU A 325 -30.04 16.73 15.62
CA LEU A 325 -28.85 16.45 16.43
C LEU A 325 -28.56 17.60 17.39
N LEU A 326 -28.72 18.85 16.94
CA LEU A 326 -28.59 20.03 17.79
C LEU A 326 -29.72 20.12 18.81
N LEU A 327 -30.97 19.83 18.40
CA LEU A 327 -32.11 19.75 19.33
C LEU A 327 -31.90 18.64 20.38
N TRP A 328 -31.40 17.49 19.97
CA TRP A 328 -31.05 16.39 20.88
C TRP A 328 -30.00 16.83 21.90
N GLN A 329 -28.94 17.53 21.46
CA GLN A 329 -27.84 17.91 22.33
C GLN A 329 -28.16 19.08 23.26
N TYR A 330 -28.86 20.10 22.76
CA TYR A 330 -29.05 21.38 23.46
C TYR A 330 -30.48 21.64 23.93
N GLY A 331 -31.47 20.84 23.50
CA GLY A 331 -32.85 20.94 23.97
C GLY A 331 -33.47 22.32 23.72
N THR A 332 -34.10 22.88 24.75
CA THR A 332 -34.74 24.21 24.70
C THR A 332 -33.79 25.32 24.25
N LYS A 333 -32.50 25.25 24.64
CA LYS A 333 -31.49 26.21 24.21
C LYS A 333 -31.35 26.29 22.68
N HIS A 334 -31.48 25.16 21.97
CA HIS A 334 -31.47 25.18 20.51
C HIS A 334 -32.70 25.88 19.92
N ILE A 335 -33.87 25.70 20.56
CA ILE A 335 -35.10 26.37 20.14
C ILE A 335 -34.94 27.89 20.33
N ASP A 336 -34.44 28.31 21.49
CA ASP A 336 -34.31 29.73 21.81
C ASP A 336 -33.28 30.46 20.95
N LEU A 337 -32.25 29.74 20.49
CA LEU A 337 -31.20 30.31 19.62
C LEU A 337 -31.56 30.34 18.13
N THR A 338 -32.48 29.48 17.68
CA THR A 338 -32.67 29.24 16.23
C THR A 338 -34.10 29.34 15.74
N ALA A 339 -35.08 29.57 16.62
CA ALA A 339 -36.48 29.74 16.26
C ALA A 339 -36.95 31.18 16.53
N GLU A 340 -38.18 31.47 16.10
CA GLU A 340 -38.84 32.75 16.33
C GLU A 340 -38.98 33.03 17.84
N ALA A 341 -39.12 34.31 18.21
CA ALA A 341 -39.32 34.70 19.62
C ALA A 341 -40.64 34.11 20.17
N PRO A 342 -40.75 33.79 21.47
CA PRO A 342 -41.95 33.17 22.05
C PRO A 342 -43.23 33.99 21.89
N ASP A 343 -43.11 35.31 21.74
CA ASP A 343 -44.18 36.29 21.57
C ASP A 343 -44.47 36.63 20.09
N ALA A 344 -43.66 36.14 19.14
CA ALA A 344 -43.87 36.37 17.72
C ALA A 344 -45.01 35.48 17.19
N VAL A 345 -46.01 36.08 16.54
CA VAL A 345 -47.12 35.33 15.91
C VAL A 345 -47.14 35.63 14.41
N PRO A 346 -46.94 34.63 13.52
CA PRO A 346 -46.80 33.18 13.79
C PRO A 346 -45.35 32.72 14.09
N HIS A 347 -45.18 31.61 14.83
CA HIS A 347 -43.88 30.99 15.16
C HIS A 347 -43.79 29.49 14.74
N PRO A 348 -43.94 29.16 13.45
CA PRO A 348 -44.05 27.78 12.97
C PRO A 348 -42.83 26.89 13.25
N ARG A 349 -41.60 27.43 13.23
CA ARG A 349 -40.40 26.64 13.53
C ARG A 349 -40.32 26.30 15.00
N ARG A 350 -40.60 27.25 15.90
CA ARG A 350 -40.66 27.01 17.35
C ARG A 350 -41.63 25.88 17.69
N ASP A 351 -42.84 25.90 17.13
CA ASP A 351 -43.85 24.87 17.37
C ASP A 351 -43.40 23.48 16.86
N SER A 352 -42.73 23.44 15.72
CA SER A 352 -42.15 22.20 15.17
C SER A 352 -41.07 21.62 16.10
N LEU A 353 -40.14 22.45 16.58
CA LEU A 353 -39.05 22.04 17.47
C LEU A 353 -39.57 21.57 18.83
N LEU A 354 -40.54 22.27 19.43
CA LEU A 354 -41.15 21.89 20.71
C LEU A 354 -41.81 20.51 20.65
N ARG A 355 -42.53 20.21 19.54
CA ARG A 355 -43.13 18.89 19.32
C ARG A 355 -42.07 17.79 19.24
N ARG A 356 -40.97 18.03 18.52
CA ARG A 356 -39.85 17.08 18.39
C ARG A 356 -39.10 16.87 19.70
N LEU A 357 -38.85 17.93 20.45
CA LEU A 357 -38.20 17.83 21.77
C LEU A 357 -39.02 16.96 22.73
N LYS A 358 -40.34 17.13 22.75
CA LYS A 358 -41.24 16.30 23.56
C LYS A 358 -41.16 14.81 23.19
N GLN A 359 -40.97 14.48 21.91
CA GLN A 359 -40.76 13.09 21.48
C GLN A 359 -39.41 12.56 21.97
N ILE A 360 -38.34 13.35 21.83
CA ILE A 360 -37.00 13.02 22.33
C ILE A 360 -37.03 12.76 23.84
N GLU A 361 -37.70 13.61 24.62
CA GLU A 361 -37.81 13.48 26.08
C GLU A 361 -38.57 12.21 26.49
N ARG A 362 -39.67 11.89 25.81
CA ARG A 362 -40.41 10.64 26.01
C ARG A 362 -39.52 9.42 25.73
N TYR A 363 -38.77 9.44 24.63
CA TYR A 363 -37.83 8.36 24.31
C TYR A 363 -36.73 8.19 25.35
N ARG A 364 -36.21 9.29 25.92
CA ARG A 364 -35.21 9.22 27.00
C ARG A 364 -35.78 8.61 28.28
N GLN A 365 -37.06 8.85 28.56
CA GLN A 365 -37.75 8.28 29.72
C GLN A 365 -37.95 6.76 29.59
N THR A 366 -38.11 6.22 28.39
CA THR A 366 -38.24 4.76 28.18
C THR A 366 -36.91 4.00 28.24
N LYS A 367 -35.78 4.71 28.33
CA LYS A 367 -34.42 4.15 28.42
C LYS A 367 -33.80 4.22 29.82
N LYS A 368 -34.40 4.98 30.74
CA LYS A 368 -34.05 4.95 32.16
C LYS A 368 -34.78 3.80 32.82
#